data_AF-A0A7S1QXG9-F1
#
_entry.id   AF-A0A7S1QXG9-F1
#
_cell.length_a   1.000
_cell.length_b   1.000
_cell.length_c   1.000
_cell.angle_alpha   90.00
_cell.angle_beta   90.00
_cell.angle_gamma   90.00
#
_symmetry.space_group_name_H-M   'P 1'
#
loop_
_entity.id
_entity.type
_entity.pdbx_description
1 polymer ?
#
loop_
_entity_poly.entity_id
_entity_poly.type
_entity_poly.pdbx_seq_one_letter_code
_entity_poly.pdbx_strand_id
1 'polypeptide(L)'
;GLGGEAASTTPAAKKGFLNRALKVAAKAAQGVAAAAATESRSKRSEAEAPPPPAVEKTIEAVGPQPVMEQLLSAEEIQDANRQSGCVTVSSPLAKSSLVKKVAPAGTPCVFRADAWDEARHCMNFEGGQYGQYGWCWTKLDRSEWGSCSSDCPMAGEYRSISEKLDQLEGLVNTLSSLTDATLKKR
;
A
#
# COMPACT_ATOMS: atom_id res chain seq x y z
N GLY A 1 61.19 16.71 10.70
CA GLY A 1 61.26 17.79 9.70
C GLY A 1 59.93 17.81 8.98
N LEU A 2 59.18 18.91 9.08
CA LEU A 2 59.07 19.91 7.99
C LEU A 2 58.33 19.26 6.80
N GLY A 3 57.04 19.51 6.58
CA GLY A 3 56.44 20.83 6.38
C GLY A 3 56.23 21.00 4.88
N GLY A 4 54.97 20.99 4.43
CA GLY A 4 54.60 21.10 3.01
C GLY A 4 53.25 21.81 2.89
N GLU A 5 53.31 23.03 2.40
CA GLU A 5 52.32 24.10 2.36
C GLU A 5 51.11 23.90 1.46
N ALA A 6 50.12 24.74 1.75
CA ALA A 6 48.84 24.93 1.07
C ALA A 6 48.92 25.83 -0.17
N ALA A 7 47.98 25.63 -1.10
CA ALA A 7 47.36 26.65 -1.97
C ALA A 7 46.07 26.01 -2.51
N SER A 8 44.83 26.42 -2.24
CA SER A 8 44.18 27.75 -2.28
C SER A 8 44.33 28.45 -3.63
N THR A 9 43.36 28.22 -4.52
CA THR A 9 42.88 29.22 -5.48
C THR A 9 41.45 28.90 -5.93
N THR A 10 40.52 29.75 -5.50
CA THR A 10 39.21 30.00 -6.13
C THR A 10 39.43 30.67 -7.50
N PRO A 11 38.44 30.61 -8.42
CA PRO A 11 38.00 31.88 -9.00
C PRO A 11 36.47 32.04 -9.01
N ALA A 12 36.09 33.29 -8.83
CA ALA A 12 34.73 33.78 -8.75
C ALA A 12 34.06 33.98 -10.12
N ALA A 13 32.73 34.04 -10.05
CA ALA A 13 31.83 34.90 -10.84
C ALA A 13 31.64 34.62 -12.34
N LYS A 14 30.45 34.09 -12.68
CA LYS A 14 29.64 34.59 -13.79
C LYS A 14 28.17 34.73 -13.37
N LYS A 15 27.88 35.86 -12.72
CA LYS A 15 26.53 36.47 -12.70
C LYS A 15 26.21 36.88 -14.13
N GLY A 16 25.13 36.36 -14.71
CA GLY A 16 24.64 36.86 -15.99
C GLY A 16 24.07 35.83 -16.95
N PHE A 17 23.22 34.91 -16.49
CA PHE A 17 22.36 34.14 -17.42
C PHE A 17 20.98 33.80 -16.84
N LEU A 18 20.53 34.61 -15.87
CA LEU A 18 19.25 34.44 -15.17
C LEU A 18 18.13 35.35 -15.70
N ASN A 19 18.27 35.95 -16.88
CA ASN A 19 17.32 37.00 -17.33
C ASN A 19 16.97 37.00 -18.83
N ARG A 20 16.89 35.84 -19.51
CA ARG A 20 16.41 35.82 -20.91
C ARG A 20 15.50 34.67 -21.35
N ALA A 21 15.09 33.76 -20.46
CA ALA A 21 14.04 32.77 -20.74
C ALA A 21 12.68 33.11 -20.11
N LEU A 22 12.54 34.29 -19.50
CA LEU A 22 11.34 34.72 -18.76
C LEU A 22 10.49 35.78 -19.49
N LYS A 23 10.65 36.00 -20.80
CA LYS A 23 10.00 37.12 -21.53
C LYS A 23 9.42 36.84 -22.92
N VAL A 24 9.16 35.59 -23.31
CA VAL A 24 8.39 35.32 -24.56
C VAL A 24 7.46 34.10 -24.38
N ALA A 25 6.35 34.29 -23.67
CA ALA A 25 5.06 33.61 -23.87
C ALA A 25 4.01 34.15 -22.86
N ALA A 26 3.89 35.48 -22.78
CA ALA A 26 2.78 36.13 -22.10
C ALA A 26 1.75 36.53 -23.15
N LYS A 27 0.78 35.65 -23.45
CA LYS A 27 -0.57 35.99 -23.96
C LYS A 27 -1.40 34.73 -24.24
N ALA A 28 -2.15 34.26 -23.26
CA ALA A 28 -3.48 33.67 -23.44
C ALA A 28 -4.08 33.34 -22.07
N ALA A 29 -5.36 33.69 -21.89
CA ALA A 29 -6.27 33.28 -20.82
C ALA A 29 -6.12 33.95 -19.44
N GLN A 30 -6.58 35.20 -19.34
CA GLN A 30 -7.27 35.69 -18.15
C GLN A 30 -8.79 35.56 -18.35
N GLY A 31 -9.50 35.21 -17.27
CA GLY A 31 -10.97 35.09 -17.18
C GLY A 31 -11.38 33.65 -16.88
N VAL A 32 -12.12 33.29 -15.83
CA VAL A 32 -12.98 34.03 -14.91
C VAL A 32 -13.21 33.17 -13.66
N ALA A 33 -13.34 33.80 -12.49
CA ALA A 33 -13.64 33.16 -11.21
C ALA A 33 -15.15 32.95 -11.00
N ALA A 34 -15.46 31.96 -10.15
CA ALA A 34 -16.61 31.85 -9.24
C ALA A 34 -18.05 31.79 -9.79
N ALA A 35 -18.71 30.64 -9.57
CA ALA A 35 -20.10 30.48 -9.13
C ALA A 35 -20.29 28.97 -8.82
N ALA A 36 -20.39 28.51 -7.57
CA ALA A 36 -21.52 28.63 -6.64
C ALA A 36 -22.84 28.06 -7.19
N ALA A 37 -23.39 27.14 -6.40
CA ALA A 37 -24.58 26.32 -6.61
C ALA A 37 -25.83 27.09 -7.07
N THR A 38 -26.65 26.45 -7.91
CA THR A 38 -28.10 26.29 -7.66
C THR A 38 -28.69 25.23 -8.58
N GLU A 39 -29.67 24.54 -8.02
CA GLU A 39 -30.54 23.50 -8.58
C GLU A 39 -31.09 23.80 -9.98
N SER A 40 -31.23 22.75 -10.80
CA SER A 40 -32.20 22.76 -11.91
C SER A 40 -32.96 21.44 -11.94
N ARG A 41 -34.15 21.53 -11.37
CA ARG A 41 -35.22 20.53 -11.31
C ARG A 41 -35.86 20.41 -12.70
N SER A 42 -35.41 19.43 -13.48
CA SER A 42 -36.06 19.07 -14.75
C SER A 42 -37.27 18.18 -14.49
N LYS A 43 -38.45 18.75 -14.67
CA LYS A 43 -39.75 18.04 -14.69
C LYS A 43 -39.80 17.16 -15.94
N ARG A 44 -39.75 15.83 -15.77
CA ARG A 44 -40.26 14.89 -16.77
C ARG A 44 -41.48 14.20 -16.17
N SER A 45 -42.57 14.28 -16.92
CA SER A 45 -43.91 13.82 -16.58
C SER A 45 -43.96 12.31 -16.34
N GLU A 46 -44.54 11.96 -15.19
CA GLU A 46 -45.03 10.65 -14.82
C GLU A 46 -46.06 10.17 -15.87
N ALA A 47 -45.71 9.11 -16.61
CA ALA A 47 -46.70 8.27 -17.28
C ALA A 47 -46.89 7.05 -16.39
N GLU A 48 -48.10 6.91 -15.85
CA GLU A 48 -48.49 5.90 -14.88
C GLU A 48 -48.38 4.50 -15.51
N ALA A 49 -47.33 3.76 -15.14
CA ALA A 49 -47.21 2.34 -15.44
C ALA A 49 -48.10 1.55 -14.46
N PRO A 50 -48.79 0.48 -14.92
CA PRO A 50 -49.60 -0.35 -14.04
C PRO A 50 -48.75 -0.97 -12.93
N PRO A 51 -49.30 -1.13 -11.71
CA PRO A 51 -48.54 -1.65 -10.58
C PRO A 51 -48.02 -3.05 -10.88
N PRO A 52 -46.75 -3.36 -10.55
CA PRO A 52 -46.23 -4.71 -10.67
C PRO A 52 -47.05 -5.65 -9.77
N PRO A 53 -47.31 -6.91 -10.21
CA PRO A 53 -48.00 -7.88 -9.38
C PRO A 53 -47.21 -8.08 -8.08
N ALA A 54 -47.93 -8.05 -6.95
CA ALA A 54 -47.37 -8.30 -5.63
C ALA A 54 -46.78 -9.72 -5.58
N VAL A 55 -45.46 -9.81 -5.73
CA VAL A 55 -44.70 -11.00 -5.37
C VAL A 55 -44.45 -10.90 -3.87
N GLU A 56 -45.39 -11.43 -3.10
CA GLU A 56 -45.26 -11.63 -1.65
C GLU A 56 -44.24 -12.74 -1.42
N LYS A 57 -42.96 -12.40 -1.61
CA LYS A 57 -41.84 -13.25 -1.22
C LYS A 57 -41.63 -13.00 0.26
N THR A 58 -42.16 -13.91 1.07
CA THR A 58 -41.89 -14.03 2.50
C THR A 58 -40.39 -13.80 2.75
N ILE A 59 -40.05 -12.62 3.24
CA ILE A 59 -38.74 -12.35 3.80
C ILE A 59 -38.81 -12.99 5.18
N GLU A 60 -38.43 -14.26 5.26
CA GLU A 60 -38.11 -14.86 6.56
C GLU A 60 -37.13 -13.92 7.24
N ALA A 61 -37.52 -13.42 8.41
CA ALA A 61 -36.67 -12.60 9.23
C ALA A 61 -35.38 -13.40 9.47
N VAL A 62 -34.29 -12.96 8.83
CA VAL A 62 -32.95 -13.29 9.28
C VAL A 62 -32.91 -12.75 10.71
N GLY A 63 -33.08 -13.64 11.68
CA GLY A 63 -32.93 -13.31 13.08
C GLY A 63 -31.57 -12.65 13.30
N PRO A 64 -31.37 -11.90 14.39
CA PRO A 64 -30.07 -11.32 14.69
C PRO A 64 -29.03 -12.44 14.75
N GLN A 65 -28.29 -12.61 13.66
CA GLN A 65 -27.07 -13.40 13.65
C GLN A 65 -26.14 -12.73 14.67
N PRO A 66 -25.52 -13.48 15.59
CA PRO A 66 -24.52 -12.92 16.48
C PRO A 66 -23.27 -12.62 15.65
N VAL A 67 -23.26 -11.49 14.95
CA VAL A 67 -22.11 -10.99 14.17
C VAL A 67 -21.02 -10.38 15.07
N MET A 68 -21.02 -10.72 16.36
CA MET A 68 -20.00 -10.29 17.33
C MET A 68 -18.89 -11.34 17.56
N GLU A 69 -19.04 -12.55 17.03
CA GLU A 69 -17.96 -13.51 16.83
C GLU A 69 -17.57 -13.38 15.35
N GLN A 70 -16.41 -12.87 14.91
CA GLN A 70 -15.05 -13.26 15.25
C GLN A 70 -14.08 -12.13 14.86
N LEU A 71 -14.12 -11.00 15.55
CA LEU A 71 -12.99 -10.07 15.48
C LEU A 71 -11.84 -10.72 16.25
N LEU A 72 -10.82 -11.19 15.52
CA LEU A 72 -9.59 -11.71 16.13
C LEU A 72 -9.12 -10.72 17.20
N SER A 73 -8.85 -11.24 18.38
CA SER A 73 -8.28 -10.50 19.51
C SER A 73 -6.94 -9.86 19.11
N ALA A 74 -6.50 -8.87 19.87
CA ALA A 74 -5.20 -8.25 19.63
C ALA A 74 -4.07 -9.29 19.76
N GLU A 75 -4.21 -10.22 20.71
CA GLU A 75 -3.27 -11.33 20.94
C GLU A 75 -3.20 -12.27 19.74
N GLU A 76 -4.34 -12.74 19.21
CA GLU A 76 -4.38 -13.65 18.05
C GLU A 76 -3.73 -13.02 16.82
N ILE A 77 -3.92 -11.72 16.61
CA ILE A 77 -3.29 -10.99 15.49
C ILE A 77 -1.79 -10.90 15.70
N GLN A 78 -1.33 -10.62 16.92
CA GLN A 78 0.10 -10.62 17.20
C GLN A 78 0.74 -12.01 17.03
N ASP A 79 0.03 -13.07 17.39
CA ASP A 79 0.49 -14.44 17.16
C ASP A 79 0.59 -14.76 15.67
N ALA A 80 -0.42 -14.40 14.88
CA ALA A 80 -0.37 -14.54 13.42
C ALA A 80 0.82 -13.76 12.82
N ASN A 81 1.13 -12.57 13.34
CA ASN A 81 2.25 -11.76 12.88
C ASN A 81 3.58 -12.44 13.17
N ARG A 82 3.75 -12.96 14.39
CA ARG A 82 4.93 -13.73 14.78
C ARG A 82 5.10 -14.97 13.89
N GLN A 83 4.01 -15.65 13.55
CA GLN A 83 4.03 -16.84 12.70
C GLN A 83 4.30 -16.54 11.23
N SER A 84 3.88 -15.38 10.72
CA SER A 84 4.14 -14.99 9.32
C SER A 84 5.61 -14.73 9.01
N GLY A 85 6.45 -14.51 10.02
CA GLY A 85 7.85 -14.15 9.82
C GLY A 85 8.06 -12.77 9.20
N CYS A 86 7.02 -11.92 9.16
CA CYS A 86 7.09 -10.60 8.55
C CYS A 86 8.01 -9.67 9.37
N VAL A 87 9.13 -9.31 8.76
CA VAL A 87 10.16 -8.44 9.33
C VAL A 87 10.50 -7.28 8.42
N THR A 88 11.10 -6.25 9.02
CA THR A 88 11.64 -5.10 8.28
C THR A 88 12.89 -5.45 7.48
N VAL A 89 13.19 -4.68 6.44
CA VAL A 89 14.41 -4.77 5.63
C VAL A 89 15.07 -3.39 5.52
N SER A 90 16.39 -3.38 5.31
CA SER A 90 17.12 -2.14 5.02
C SER A 90 16.64 -1.56 3.69
N SER A 91 16.22 -0.29 3.71
CA SER A 91 15.73 0.41 2.52
C SER A 91 16.20 1.86 2.53
N PRO A 92 16.72 2.39 1.42
CA PRO A 92 17.09 3.80 1.32
C PRO A 92 15.86 4.73 1.37
N LEU A 93 14.65 4.19 1.22
CA LEU A 93 13.39 4.92 1.31
C LEU A 93 12.91 5.08 2.75
N ALA A 94 13.38 4.22 3.67
CA ALA A 94 13.08 4.33 5.09
C ALA A 94 13.96 5.42 5.73
N LYS A 95 13.36 6.56 6.07
CA LYS A 95 14.07 7.70 6.66
C LYS A 95 13.53 8.03 8.04
N SER A 96 14.43 8.10 9.02
CA SER A 96 14.08 8.55 10.36
C SER A 96 13.72 10.04 10.34
N SER A 97 12.80 10.43 11.20
CA SER A 97 12.41 11.82 11.47
C SER A 97 12.62 12.12 12.95
N LEU A 98 12.42 13.37 13.36
CA LEU A 98 12.54 13.80 14.76
C LEU A 98 11.61 13.01 15.70
N VAL A 99 10.46 12.56 15.18
CA VAL A 99 9.39 11.90 15.95
C VAL A 99 9.23 10.41 15.68
N LYS A 100 9.87 9.87 14.63
CA LYS A 100 9.71 8.47 14.18
C LYS A 100 11.06 7.90 13.80
N LYS A 101 11.41 6.76 14.37
CA LYS A 101 12.68 6.07 14.09
C LYS A 101 12.48 4.95 13.08
N VAL A 102 13.47 4.75 12.23
CA VAL A 102 13.53 3.58 11.36
C VAL A 102 14.09 2.41 12.16
N ALA A 103 13.37 1.29 12.17
CA ALA A 103 13.79 0.07 12.82
C ALA A 103 14.98 -0.57 12.07
N PRO A 104 15.88 -1.27 12.78
CA PRO A 104 16.87 -2.14 12.16
C PRO A 104 16.21 -3.18 11.25
N ALA A 105 16.92 -3.66 10.23
CA ALA A 105 16.48 -4.80 9.44
C ALA A 105 16.29 -6.05 10.32
N GLY A 106 15.30 -6.88 9.99
CA GLY A 106 14.93 -8.07 10.76
C GLY A 106 14.02 -7.77 11.96
N THR A 107 13.59 -6.52 12.15
CA THR A 107 12.68 -6.18 13.26
C THR A 107 11.27 -6.67 12.93
N PRO A 108 10.59 -7.41 13.82
CA PRO A 108 9.23 -7.90 13.56
C PRO A 108 8.22 -6.77 13.36
N CYS A 109 7.33 -6.97 12.40
CA CYS A 109 6.19 -6.08 12.21
C CYS A 109 5.13 -6.28 13.30
N VAL A 110 4.48 -5.20 13.69
CA VAL A 110 3.37 -5.16 14.63
C VAL A 110 2.19 -4.50 13.94
N PHE A 111 1.12 -5.27 13.73
CA PHE A 111 -0.09 -4.75 13.11
C PHE A 111 -1.14 -4.28 14.12
N ARG A 112 -2.08 -3.45 13.65
CA ARG A 112 -3.08 -2.69 14.42
C ARG A 112 -2.52 -1.61 15.33
N ALA A 113 -1.29 -1.15 15.05
CA ALA A 113 -0.74 0.04 15.70
C ALA A 113 -1.41 1.34 15.20
N ASP A 114 -2.04 1.29 14.03
CA ASP A 114 -2.79 2.39 13.43
C ASP A 114 -4.20 1.94 12.99
N ALA A 115 -5.14 2.88 12.89
CA ALA A 115 -6.51 2.60 12.45
C ALA A 115 -6.59 2.22 10.96
N TRP A 116 -5.61 2.65 10.17
CA TRP A 116 -5.48 2.30 8.75
C TRP A 116 -4.81 0.94 8.51
N ASP A 117 -4.35 0.30 9.58
CA ASP A 117 -3.68 -0.98 9.50
C ASP A 117 -4.71 -2.11 9.39
N GLU A 118 -4.69 -2.81 8.25
CA GLU A 118 -5.56 -3.94 7.92
C GLU A 118 -5.22 -5.23 8.68
N ALA A 119 -4.31 -5.14 9.65
CA ALA A 119 -3.98 -6.15 10.65
C ALA A 119 -3.18 -7.37 10.16
N ARG A 120 -2.92 -7.52 8.86
CA ARG A 120 -2.39 -8.78 8.30
C ARG A 120 -1.28 -8.64 7.26
N HIS A 121 -0.97 -7.42 6.83
CA HIS A 121 0.04 -7.17 5.82
C HIS A 121 0.60 -5.75 5.98
N CYS A 122 1.68 -5.50 5.25
CA CYS A 122 2.29 -4.18 5.23
C CYS A 122 1.39 -3.14 4.57
N MET A 123 1.46 -1.93 5.11
CA MET A 123 0.73 -0.78 4.59
C MET A 123 1.37 -0.28 3.29
N ASN A 124 0.54 0.24 2.39
CA ASN A 124 0.94 0.84 1.11
C ASN A 124 1.86 -0.07 0.27
N PHE A 125 1.55 -1.36 0.22
CA PHE A 125 2.28 -2.34 -0.60
C PHE A 125 2.44 -1.87 -2.06
N GLU A 126 1.37 -1.36 -2.66
CA GLU A 126 1.32 -0.96 -4.08
C GLU A 126 2.00 0.38 -4.37
N GLY A 127 2.20 1.21 -3.33
CA GLY A 127 2.65 2.59 -3.50
C GLY A 127 4.16 2.75 -3.69
N GLY A 128 4.95 1.75 -3.33
CA GLY A 128 6.43 1.76 -3.44
C GLY A 128 7.17 2.83 -2.62
N GLN A 129 6.46 3.80 -2.04
CA GLN A 129 7.01 4.99 -1.38
C GLN A 129 7.93 4.65 -0.20
N TYR A 130 7.67 3.53 0.47
CA TYR A 130 8.37 3.12 1.68
C TYR A 130 9.09 1.78 1.51
N GLY A 131 9.28 1.33 0.27
CA GLY A 131 9.81 0.00 -0.05
C GLY A 131 8.90 -0.74 -1.01
N GLN A 132 9.46 -1.73 -1.69
CA GLN A 132 8.75 -2.52 -2.71
C GLN A 132 7.65 -3.41 -2.14
N TYR A 133 7.70 -3.72 -0.84
CA TYR A 133 6.72 -4.55 -0.13
C TYR A 133 5.92 -3.74 0.90
N GLY A 134 5.89 -2.41 0.76
CA GLY A 134 5.26 -1.51 1.73
C GLY A 134 6.07 -1.33 3.01
N TRP A 135 5.38 -0.97 4.08
CA TRP A 135 5.98 -0.68 5.39
C TRP A 135 5.07 -1.11 6.54
N CYS A 136 5.65 -1.25 7.73
CA CYS A 136 4.93 -1.61 8.95
C CYS A 136 5.41 -0.81 10.15
N TRP A 137 4.58 -0.76 11.19
CA TRP A 137 5.02 -0.36 12.52
C TRP A 137 5.79 -1.50 13.18
N THR A 138 6.80 -1.18 13.97
CA THR A 138 7.50 -2.16 14.84
C THR A 138 7.17 -1.97 16.31
N LYS A 139 6.42 -0.90 16.64
CA LYS A 139 5.91 -0.60 17.99
C LYS A 139 4.48 -0.10 17.93
N LEU A 140 3.66 -0.52 18.90
CA LEU A 140 2.25 -0.12 19.02
C LEU A 140 2.05 1.38 19.25
N ASP A 141 3.01 2.05 19.89
CA ASP A 141 3.00 3.51 20.09
C ASP A 141 3.34 4.29 18.80
N ARG A 142 3.62 3.57 17.71
CA ARG A 142 4.03 4.10 16.41
C ARG A 142 5.33 4.89 16.47
N SER A 143 6.17 4.74 17.49
CA SER A 143 7.44 5.48 17.58
C SER A 143 8.50 4.99 16.60
N GLU A 144 8.32 3.78 16.06
CA GLU A 144 9.29 3.09 15.22
C GLU A 144 8.61 2.28 14.11
N TRP A 145 9.19 2.32 12.91
CA TRP A 145 8.64 1.72 11.69
C TRP A 145 9.75 1.24 10.76
N GLY A 146 9.43 0.44 9.75
CA GLY A 146 10.40 0.06 8.72
C GLY A 146 9.76 -0.43 7.41
N SER A 147 10.58 -0.48 6.37
CA SER A 147 10.22 -1.11 5.09
C SER A 147 10.07 -2.60 5.26
N CYS A 148 9.09 -3.22 4.63
CA CYS A 148 8.87 -4.66 4.74
C CYS A 148 9.78 -5.48 3.84
N SER A 149 10.11 -6.68 4.29
CA SER A 149 10.79 -7.72 3.52
C SER A 149 9.83 -8.43 2.55
N SER A 150 10.38 -9.24 1.65
CA SER A 150 9.62 -10.09 0.72
C SER A 150 8.80 -11.18 1.41
N ASP A 151 9.15 -11.50 2.65
CA ASP A 151 8.53 -12.58 3.42
C ASP A 151 7.22 -12.14 4.07
N CYS A 152 6.90 -10.85 4.00
CA CYS A 152 5.66 -10.30 4.52
C CYS A 152 4.46 -10.69 3.64
N PRO A 153 3.30 -11.03 4.24
CA PRO A 153 2.10 -11.35 3.48
C PRO A 153 1.69 -10.23 2.53
N MET A 154 1.31 -10.59 1.30
CA MET A 154 0.83 -9.64 0.30
C MET A 154 -0.61 -9.19 0.59
N ALA A 155 -0.97 -8.01 0.08
CA ALA A 155 -2.28 -7.39 0.22
C ALA A 155 -3.09 -7.42 -1.09
N GLY A 156 -4.41 -7.24 -0.99
CA GLY A 156 -5.29 -6.96 -2.13
C GLY A 156 -5.23 -7.96 -3.28
N GLU A 157 -5.27 -7.45 -4.52
CA GLU A 157 -5.23 -8.27 -5.73
C GLU A 157 -3.92 -9.05 -5.86
N TYR A 158 -2.80 -8.48 -5.42
CA TYR A 158 -1.49 -9.14 -5.45
C TYR A 158 -1.46 -10.41 -4.63
N ARG A 159 -2.16 -10.45 -3.49
CA ARG A 159 -2.34 -11.68 -2.72
C ARG A 159 -3.00 -12.77 -3.54
N SER A 160 -4.10 -12.45 -4.22
CA SER A 160 -4.83 -13.44 -5.04
C SER A 160 -3.98 -13.96 -6.21
N ILE A 161 -3.09 -13.12 -6.76
CA ILE A 161 -2.14 -13.51 -7.80
C ILE A 161 -1.08 -14.45 -7.21
N SER A 162 -0.52 -14.12 -6.05
CA SER A 162 0.46 -14.98 -5.37
C SER A 162 -0.12 -16.36 -5.06
N GLU A 163 -1.33 -16.42 -4.51
CA GLU A 163 -2.01 -17.69 -4.20
C GLU A 163 -2.24 -18.54 -5.46
N LYS A 164 -2.51 -17.91 -6.61
CA LYS A 164 -2.62 -18.62 -7.90
C LYS A 164 -1.27 -19.10 -8.42
N LEU A 165 -0.21 -18.31 -8.23
CA LEU A 165 1.15 -18.73 -8.60
C LEU A 165 1.59 -19.94 -7.78
N ASP A 166 1.32 -19.95 -6.48
CA ASP A 166 1.62 -21.07 -5.58
C ASP A 166 0.86 -22.33 -6.01
N GLN A 167 -0.40 -22.20 -6.41
CA GLN A 167 -1.18 -23.31 -6.95
C GLN A 167 -0.61 -23.85 -8.26
N LEU A 168 -0.20 -22.97 -9.18
CA LEU A 168 0.42 -23.36 -10.44
C LEU A 168 1.75 -24.08 -10.20
N GLU A 169 2.57 -23.59 -9.29
CA GLU A 169 3.83 -24.24 -8.90
C GLU A 169 3.57 -25.65 -8.33
N GLY A 170 2.56 -25.80 -7.48
CA GLY A 170 2.14 -27.11 -6.96
C GLY A 170 1.74 -28.10 -8.07
N LEU A 171 1.01 -27.63 -9.08
CA LEU A 171 0.63 -28.46 -10.23
C LEU A 171 1.84 -28.86 -11.08
N VAL A 172 2.75 -27.92 -11.33
CA VAL A 172 3.99 -28.19 -12.09
C VAL A 172 4.86 -29.22 -11.36
N ASN A 173 5.05 -29.05 -10.05
CA ASN A 173 5.80 -30.00 -9.23
C ASN A 173 5.16 -31.40 -9.24
N THR A 174 3.83 -31.46 -9.19
CA THR A 174 3.09 -32.72 -9.30
C THR A 174 3.35 -33.39 -10.64
N LEU A 175 3.21 -32.66 -11.75
CA LEU A 175 3.47 -33.19 -13.09
C LEU A 175 4.92 -33.66 -13.25
N SER A 176 5.89 -32.86 -12.78
CA SER A 176 7.32 -33.23 -12.81
C SER A 176 7.57 -34.53 -12.05
N SER A 177 6.97 -34.67 -10.86
CA SER A 177 7.13 -35.89 -10.06
C SER A 177 6.57 -37.13 -10.75
N LEU A 178 5.46 -37.00 -11.49
CA LEU A 178 4.85 -38.10 -12.24
C LEU A 178 5.68 -38.46 -13.47
N THR A 179 6.25 -37.47 -14.17
CA THR A 179 7.15 -37.74 -15.29
C THR A 179 8.42 -38.44 -14.83
N ASP A 180 9.03 -37.99 -13.73
CA ASP A 180 10.24 -38.60 -13.17
C ASP A 180 9.99 -40.03 -12.69
N ALA A 181 8.86 -40.27 -12.01
CA ALA A 181 8.46 -41.60 -11.59
C ALA A 181 8.24 -42.55 -12.78
N THR A 182 7.68 -42.03 -13.89
CA THR A 182 7.46 -42.83 -15.11
C THR A 182 8.77 -43.17 -15.81
N LEU A 183 9.71 -42.22 -15.86
CA LEU A 183 11.04 -42.45 -16.45
C LEU A 183 11.85 -43.46 -15.65
N LYS A 184 11.80 -43.40 -14.31
CA LYS A 184 12.53 -44.33 -13.42
C LYS A 184 12.03 -45.78 -13.48
N LYS A 185 10.83 -46.00 -14.03
CA LYS A 185 10.20 -47.32 -14.15
C LYS A 185 10.48 -48.01 -15.49
N ARG A 186 11.11 -47.30 -16.44
CA ARG A 186 11.60 -47.86 -17.72
C ARG A 186 13.08 -48.19 -17.62
#